data_AF-A0A084QTG5-F1
#
_entry.id   AF-A0A084QTG5-F1
#
_cell.length_a   1.000
_cell.length_b   1.000
_cell.length_c   1.000
_cell.angle_alpha   90.00
_cell.angle_beta   90.00
_cell.angle_gamma   90.00
#
_symmetry.space_group_name_H-M   'P 1'
#
loop_
_entity.id
_entity.type
_entity.pdbx_description
1 polymer ?
#
loop_
_entity_poly.entity_id
_entity_poly.type
_entity_poly.pdbx_seq_one_letter_code
_entity_poly.pdbx_strand_id
1 'polypeptide(L)'
;MDSSRGSSSSLGGGASLIVGPDQYEPTQEYQEALRSMAMDRRLLLQYGYILRQLSRIELERKKRCFKCTRVLKARDAIVEAGQAKKVPEAQAKCSFHSGQVAYGKWTCCNGHPRSKPCNHQLEHTTRYYAPDELADIWRFYDTPERLPTERPAALAVSIDCEMGTAVSGDSEVIRVSVVDYYNGRVLLDKLVYPDVPMAHYNTSWSGVSFRDMSGARRARTCIFGRDNARRAVWELIGRDTVVVGHACQNDLNALRMLHPLVVDTQIYENQKRTEATRAYEMALERDGLLGEEQLEAPDETYGLGLKDLAVKYLHRVIQTKGRGHDSVEDAMATRDILHVFVTEEIEQKKVDDEVSEELLAKWQNLRITAEAA
;
A
#
# COMPACT_ATOMS: atom_id res chain seq x y z
N MET A 1 -69.11 18.67 21.51
CA MET A 1 -67.97 17.96 22.10
C MET A 1 -66.89 17.93 21.02
N ASP A 2 -66.35 19.10 20.67
CA ASP A 2 -65.17 19.74 21.30
C ASP A 2 -63.88 18.99 20.92
N SER A 3 -63.22 19.33 19.80
CA SER A 3 -62.13 20.32 19.61
C SER A 3 -60.72 19.82 19.94
N SER A 4 -59.75 20.32 19.14
CA SER A 4 -58.27 20.30 19.25
C SER A 4 -57.59 19.10 18.57
N ARG A 5 -56.97 19.21 17.38
CA ARG A 5 -55.75 19.97 16.97
C ARG A 5 -54.64 19.94 18.03
N GLY A 6 -53.61 19.15 17.73
CA GLY A 6 -52.30 19.18 18.39
C GLY A 6 -51.21 18.83 17.37
N SER A 7 -50.73 19.85 16.67
CA SER A 7 -49.45 19.85 15.97
C SER A 7 -48.33 19.93 17.00
N SER A 8 -47.38 18.99 16.98
CA SER A 8 -46.12 19.12 17.71
C SER A 8 -44.95 18.89 16.75
N SER A 9 -44.39 20.01 16.29
CA SER A 9 -42.99 20.15 15.94
C SER A 9 -42.13 19.78 17.16
N SER A 10 -41.17 18.87 16.98
CA SER A 10 -40.00 18.78 17.87
C SER A 10 -38.73 18.87 17.04
N LEU A 11 -38.14 20.06 17.13
CA LEU A 11 -36.77 20.38 16.80
C LEU A 11 -35.78 19.43 17.47
N GLY A 12 -34.65 19.20 16.78
CA GLY A 12 -33.32 19.18 17.37
C GLY A 12 -33.10 18.23 18.54
N GLY A 13 -32.88 16.95 18.25
CA GLY A 13 -32.15 16.05 19.12
C GLY A 13 -30.92 15.58 18.36
N GLY A 14 -29.78 16.27 18.56
CA GLY A 14 -28.50 15.78 18.09
C GLY A 14 -28.29 14.38 18.65
N ALA A 15 -28.32 13.38 17.76
CA ALA A 15 -27.90 12.04 18.12
C ALA A 15 -26.41 12.14 18.47
N SER A 16 -26.12 12.27 19.76
CA SER A 16 -24.81 11.95 20.29
C SER A 16 -24.57 10.49 19.94
N LEU A 17 -23.88 10.31 18.82
CA LEU A 17 -23.28 9.04 18.44
C LEU A 17 -22.39 8.68 19.62
N ILE A 18 -22.75 7.62 20.33
CA ILE A 18 -21.89 7.04 21.35
C ILE A 18 -20.65 6.55 20.58
N VAL A 19 -19.60 7.37 20.59
CA VAL A 19 -18.30 7.09 19.98
C VAL A 19 -17.70 5.96 20.81
N GLY A 20 -17.70 4.75 20.25
CA GLY A 20 -17.01 3.62 20.84
C GLY A 20 -15.48 3.85 20.88
N PRO A 21 -14.72 3.07 21.66
CA PRO A 21 -13.27 3.25 21.82
C PRO A 21 -12.46 3.16 20.51
N ASP A 22 -13.04 2.60 19.45
CA ASP A 22 -12.40 2.42 18.14
C ASP A 22 -12.98 3.34 17.04
N GLN A 23 -13.65 4.45 17.40
CA GLN A 23 -14.21 5.40 16.42
C GLN A 23 -13.49 6.75 16.50
N TYR A 24 -13.03 7.25 15.35
CA TYR A 24 -12.43 8.58 15.20
C TYR A 24 -13.50 9.56 14.76
N GLU A 25 -13.63 10.68 15.48
CA GLU A 25 -14.60 11.70 15.13
C GLU A 25 -14.13 12.46 13.87
N PRO A 26 -14.91 12.49 12.78
CA PRO A 26 -14.54 13.17 11.54
C PRO A 26 -14.81 14.67 11.66
N THR A 27 -14.19 15.35 12.63
CA THR A 27 -14.28 16.82 12.73
C THR A 27 -13.68 17.47 11.48
N GLN A 28 -14.04 18.73 11.22
CA GLN A 28 -13.47 19.46 10.08
C GLN A 28 -11.94 19.56 10.19
N GLU A 29 -11.42 19.90 11.38
CA GLU A 29 -9.99 19.96 11.69
C GLU A 29 -9.29 18.62 11.38
N TYR A 30 -9.88 17.51 11.82
CA TYR A 30 -9.33 16.17 11.57
C TYR A 30 -9.32 15.84 10.07
N GLN A 31 -10.42 16.12 9.36
CA GLN A 31 -10.52 15.86 7.92
C GLN A 31 -9.51 16.70 7.11
N GLU A 32 -9.30 17.95 7.51
CA GLU A 32 -8.31 18.84 6.90
C GLU A 32 -6.89 18.32 7.15
N ALA A 33 -6.55 17.94 8.39
CA ALA A 33 -5.26 17.37 8.74
C ALA A 33 -4.98 16.06 7.99
N LEU A 34 -5.94 15.14 7.96
CA LEU A 34 -5.81 13.89 7.20
C LEU A 34 -5.60 14.15 5.71
N ARG A 35 -6.33 15.12 5.12
CA ARG A 35 -6.18 15.46 3.70
C ARG A 35 -4.84 16.16 3.41
N SER A 36 -4.30 16.96 4.33
CA SER A 36 -2.99 17.59 4.15
C SER A 36 -1.84 16.60 4.19
N MET A 37 -2.03 15.43 4.80
CA MET A 37 -1.05 14.33 4.78
C MET A 37 -1.04 13.52 3.48
N ALA A 38 -1.92 13.83 2.52
CA ALA A 38 -1.92 13.15 1.24
C ALA A 38 -0.60 13.37 0.49
N MET A 39 -0.03 12.28 -0.01
CA MET A 39 1.29 12.27 -0.60
C MET A 39 1.32 13.04 -1.92
N ASP A 40 2.35 13.87 -2.10
CA ASP A 40 2.52 14.57 -3.35
C ASP A 40 2.98 13.63 -4.49
N ARG A 41 2.72 14.05 -5.73
CA ARG A 41 2.99 13.24 -6.93
C ARG A 41 4.46 12.82 -7.05
N ARG A 42 5.41 13.69 -6.71
CA ARG A 42 6.85 13.40 -6.85
C ARG A 42 7.25 12.31 -5.86
N LEU A 43 6.77 12.42 -4.63
CA LEU A 43 7.04 11.45 -3.57
C LEU A 43 6.43 10.09 -3.89
N LEU A 44 5.16 10.04 -4.32
CA LEU A 44 4.52 8.80 -4.76
C LEU A 44 5.34 8.11 -5.87
N LEU A 45 5.83 8.86 -6.87
CA LEU A 45 6.67 8.29 -7.94
C LEU A 45 8.01 7.74 -7.41
N GLN A 46 8.63 8.40 -6.44
CA GLN A 46 9.87 7.93 -5.80
C GLN A 46 9.66 6.58 -5.11
N TYR A 47 8.51 6.39 -4.47
CA TYR A 47 8.13 5.14 -3.81
C TYR A 47 7.49 4.11 -4.75
N GLY A 48 7.53 4.34 -6.07
CA GLY A 48 7.15 3.35 -7.08
C GLY A 48 5.66 3.26 -7.38
N TYR A 49 4.87 4.27 -6.99
CA TYR A 49 3.47 4.37 -7.41
C TYR A 49 3.36 4.58 -8.92
N ILE A 50 2.38 3.92 -9.52
CA ILE A 50 2.00 4.15 -10.91
C ILE A 50 0.83 5.14 -10.91
N LEU A 51 1.06 6.32 -11.48
CA LEU A 51 0.10 7.44 -11.48
C LEU A 51 -0.41 7.81 -12.89
N ARG A 52 -0.14 6.95 -13.87
CA ARG A 52 -0.58 7.05 -15.27
C ARG A 52 -0.41 5.70 -15.95
N GLN A 53 -0.96 5.56 -17.15
CA GLN A 53 -0.62 4.43 -18.00
C GLN A 53 0.90 4.35 -18.22
N LEU A 54 1.40 3.11 -18.26
CA LEU A 54 2.80 2.85 -18.55
C LEU A 54 3.09 3.18 -20.01
N SER A 55 4.18 3.90 -20.23
CA SER A 55 4.74 4.13 -21.56
C SER A 55 5.27 2.81 -22.12
N ARG A 56 5.49 2.77 -23.44
CA ARG A 56 6.10 1.62 -24.11
C ARG A 56 7.44 1.21 -23.46
N ILE A 57 8.27 2.18 -23.06
CA ILE A 57 9.56 1.91 -22.42
C ILE A 57 9.37 1.27 -21.04
N GLU A 58 8.38 1.71 -20.26
CA GLU A 58 8.09 1.13 -18.96
C GLU A 58 7.49 -0.28 -19.08
N LEU A 59 6.64 -0.52 -20.09
CA LEU A 59 6.11 -1.86 -20.40
C LEU A 59 7.22 -2.84 -20.80
N GLU A 60 8.19 -2.40 -21.60
CA GLU A 60 9.36 -3.21 -21.95
C GLU A 60 10.14 -3.67 -20.70
N ARG A 61 10.22 -2.82 -19.67
CA ARG A 61 10.83 -3.17 -18.37
C ARG A 61 9.99 -4.12 -17.53
N LYS A 62 8.76 -4.48 -17.95
CA LYS A 62 7.93 -5.52 -17.32
C LYS A 62 8.13 -6.90 -17.96
N LYS A 63 8.90 -7.01 -19.05
CA LYS A 63 9.18 -8.30 -19.69
C LYS A 63 9.90 -9.24 -18.74
N ARG A 64 9.54 -10.53 -18.82
CA ARG A 64 10.08 -11.59 -17.97
C ARG A 64 10.82 -12.64 -18.78
N CYS A 65 11.75 -13.30 -18.12
CA CYS A 65 12.35 -14.52 -18.62
C CYS A 65 11.28 -15.62 -18.69
N PHE A 66 11.17 -16.29 -19.84
CA PHE A 66 10.29 -17.44 -20.06
C PHE A 66 10.54 -18.59 -19.08
N LYS A 67 11.79 -18.74 -18.61
CA LYS A 67 12.21 -19.90 -17.81
C LYS A 67 12.22 -19.62 -16.31
N CYS A 68 12.94 -18.58 -15.90
CA CYS A 68 13.09 -18.25 -14.48
C CYS A 68 12.09 -17.21 -13.98
N THR A 69 11.18 -16.72 -14.85
CA THR A 69 10.10 -15.74 -14.56
C THR A 69 10.53 -14.38 -13.99
N ARG A 70 11.84 -14.18 -13.77
CA ARG A 70 12.41 -12.91 -13.34
C ARG A 70 12.20 -11.82 -14.39
N VAL A 71 11.91 -10.61 -13.93
CA VAL A 71 11.90 -9.40 -14.75
C VAL A 71 13.29 -9.16 -15.36
N LEU A 72 13.32 -8.91 -16.67
CA LEU A 72 14.53 -8.64 -17.42
C LEU A 72 15.01 -7.22 -17.19
N LYS A 73 16.25 -7.06 -16.77
CA LYS A 73 16.93 -5.77 -16.61
C LYS A 73 17.69 -5.42 -17.90
N ALA A 74 17.95 -4.13 -18.12
CA ALA A 74 18.72 -3.68 -19.29
C ALA A 74 20.12 -4.31 -19.41
N ARG A 75 20.70 -4.72 -18.28
CA ARG A 75 21.99 -5.43 -18.20
C ARG A 75 21.90 -6.94 -18.46
N ASP A 76 20.70 -7.49 -18.53
CA ASP A 76 20.50 -8.92 -18.72
C ASP A 76 20.75 -9.26 -20.20
N ALA A 77 21.63 -10.24 -20.44
CA ALA A 77 21.85 -10.74 -21.80
C ALA A 77 20.66 -11.62 -22.19
N ILE A 78 20.07 -11.33 -23.36
CA ILE A 78 18.82 -11.92 -23.85
C ILE A 78 19.09 -12.57 -25.20
N VAL A 79 18.65 -13.82 -25.35
CA VAL A 79 18.71 -14.54 -26.63
C VAL A 79 17.37 -15.14 -27.02
N GLU A 80 17.22 -15.38 -28.32
CA GLU A 80 16.07 -16.08 -28.88
C GLU A 80 16.04 -17.56 -28.47
N ALA A 81 14.84 -18.13 -28.44
CA ALA A 81 14.60 -19.51 -28.06
C ALA A 81 15.30 -20.46 -29.04
N GLY A 82 16.43 -21.06 -28.61
CA GLY A 82 17.17 -22.05 -29.39
C GLY A 82 18.69 -21.97 -29.29
N GLN A 83 19.26 -20.86 -28.80
CA GLN A 83 20.71 -20.63 -28.79
C GLN A 83 21.41 -20.80 -27.43
N ALA A 84 20.69 -21.20 -26.38
CA ALA A 84 21.20 -21.19 -25.02
C ALA A 84 22.07 -22.43 -24.67
N LYS A 85 23.37 -22.20 -24.39
CA LYS A 85 24.30 -23.24 -23.89
C LYS A 85 24.06 -23.53 -22.39
N LYS A 86 24.12 -24.81 -22.00
CA LYS A 86 24.17 -25.23 -20.58
C LYS A 86 25.51 -24.82 -19.98
N VAL A 87 25.51 -24.29 -18.77
CA VAL A 87 26.72 -23.84 -18.05
C VAL A 87 26.69 -24.16 -16.56
N PRO A 88 27.85 -24.15 -15.88
CA PRO A 88 27.91 -24.24 -14.42
C PRO A 88 27.13 -23.11 -13.73
N GLU A 89 26.54 -23.39 -12.55
CA GLU A 89 25.74 -22.44 -11.76
C GLU A 89 26.48 -21.12 -11.48
N ALA A 90 27.77 -21.19 -11.14
CA ALA A 90 28.59 -20.02 -10.80
C ALA A 90 28.70 -18.96 -11.91
N GLN A 91 28.43 -19.35 -13.17
CA GLN A 91 28.49 -18.47 -14.33
C GLN A 91 27.10 -18.12 -14.87
N ALA A 92 26.04 -18.71 -14.30
CA ALA A 92 24.70 -18.62 -14.84
C ALA A 92 24.00 -17.32 -14.45
N LYS A 93 23.46 -16.60 -15.43
CA LYS A 93 22.54 -15.46 -15.17
C LYS A 93 21.10 -15.94 -14.98
N CYS A 94 20.74 -17.08 -15.58
CA CYS A 94 19.41 -17.65 -15.53
C CYS A 94 19.43 -19.03 -14.86
N SER A 95 18.75 -19.16 -13.72
CA SER A 95 18.60 -20.41 -12.98
C SER A 95 17.12 -20.74 -12.82
N PHE A 96 16.69 -21.94 -13.22
CA PHE A 96 15.28 -22.36 -13.22
C PHE A 96 15.11 -23.87 -13.04
N HIS A 97 13.88 -24.30 -12.74
CA HIS A 97 13.46 -25.69 -12.88
C HIS A 97 12.79 -25.86 -14.24
N SER A 98 13.23 -26.84 -15.05
CA SER A 98 12.62 -27.12 -16.36
C SER A 98 11.35 -27.99 -16.26
N GLY A 99 11.17 -28.66 -15.13
CA GLY A 99 10.01 -29.52 -14.86
C GLY A 99 8.86 -28.73 -14.22
N GLN A 100 7.75 -29.42 -13.99
CA GLN A 100 6.61 -28.90 -13.23
C GLN A 100 6.56 -29.55 -11.85
N VAL A 101 5.83 -28.96 -10.92
CA VAL A 101 5.59 -29.60 -9.62
C VAL A 101 4.47 -30.62 -9.77
N ALA A 102 4.79 -31.90 -9.59
CA ALA A 102 3.84 -33.01 -9.56
C ALA A 102 4.10 -33.86 -8.31
N TYR A 103 3.04 -34.28 -7.62
CA TYR A 103 3.14 -35.07 -6.38
C TYR A 103 4.07 -34.46 -5.32
N GLY A 104 4.08 -33.13 -5.22
CA GLY A 104 4.93 -32.40 -4.27
C GLY A 104 6.43 -32.41 -4.61
N LYS A 105 6.81 -32.68 -5.86
CA LYS A 105 8.21 -32.66 -6.32
C LYS A 105 8.34 -32.10 -7.74
N TRP A 106 9.49 -31.52 -8.07
CA TRP A 106 9.82 -31.09 -9.43
C TRP A 106 10.08 -32.28 -10.33
N THR A 107 9.47 -32.32 -11.52
CA THR A 107 9.72 -33.39 -12.49
C THR A 107 11.11 -33.33 -13.13
N CYS A 108 11.86 -32.21 -13.04
CA CYS A 108 13.23 -32.13 -13.58
C CYS A 108 14.28 -32.85 -12.72
N CYS A 109 14.15 -32.78 -11.39
CA CYS A 109 15.20 -33.16 -10.46
C CYS A 109 14.70 -33.93 -9.24
N ASN A 110 13.38 -34.18 -9.16
CA ASN A 110 12.71 -34.78 -8.01
C ASN A 110 12.90 -34.00 -6.69
N GLY A 111 13.31 -32.73 -6.78
CA GLY A 111 13.49 -31.83 -5.63
C GLY A 111 12.15 -31.33 -5.08
N HIS A 112 12.15 -30.91 -3.83
CA HIS A 112 11.01 -30.24 -3.20
C HIS A 112 10.65 -28.94 -3.94
N PRO A 113 9.39 -28.46 -3.99
CA PRO A 113 8.99 -27.25 -4.72
C PRO A 113 9.80 -26.00 -4.39
N ARG A 114 10.27 -25.90 -3.13
CA ARG A 114 11.15 -24.81 -2.64
C ARG A 114 12.65 -25.07 -2.83
N SER A 115 13.06 -26.15 -3.50
CA SER A 115 14.48 -26.44 -3.73
C SER A 115 15.08 -25.43 -4.70
N LYS A 116 16.38 -25.19 -4.56
CA LYS A 116 17.14 -24.38 -5.52
C LYS A 116 16.94 -24.90 -6.95
N PRO A 117 16.97 -24.02 -7.96
CA PRO A 117 16.84 -24.39 -9.36
C PRO A 117 17.79 -25.52 -9.81
N CYS A 118 17.29 -26.44 -10.63
CA CYS A 118 18.04 -27.62 -11.14
C CYS A 118 18.76 -27.38 -12.48
N ASN A 119 18.46 -26.27 -13.17
CA ASN A 119 18.99 -25.95 -14.49
C ASN A 119 19.50 -24.51 -14.57
N HIS A 120 20.52 -24.32 -15.41
CA HIS A 120 21.29 -23.08 -15.49
C HIS A 120 21.65 -22.72 -16.94
N GLN A 121 21.62 -21.42 -17.25
CA GLN A 121 21.98 -20.85 -18.55
C GLN A 121 22.72 -19.51 -18.37
N LEU A 122 23.60 -19.18 -19.32
CA LEU A 122 24.35 -17.92 -19.32
C LEU A 122 23.46 -16.69 -19.48
N GLU A 123 22.31 -16.85 -20.13
CA GLU A 123 21.49 -15.75 -20.63
C GLU A 123 20.01 -16.04 -20.36
N HIS A 124 19.20 -15.00 -20.31
CA HIS A 124 17.76 -15.12 -20.19
C HIS A 124 17.12 -15.29 -21.58
N THR A 125 15.98 -15.98 -21.63
CA THR A 125 15.14 -16.04 -22.82
C THR A 125 13.89 -15.25 -22.56
N THR A 126 13.61 -14.22 -23.34
CA THR A 126 12.40 -13.40 -23.16
C THR A 126 11.16 -14.23 -23.44
N ARG A 127 10.16 -14.14 -22.56
CA ARG A 127 8.82 -14.67 -22.83
C ARG A 127 8.28 -14.00 -24.09
N TYR A 128 7.69 -14.81 -24.97
CA TYR A 128 6.93 -14.26 -26.08
C TYR A 128 5.66 -13.59 -25.55
N TYR A 129 5.43 -12.35 -26.00
CA TYR A 129 4.20 -11.61 -25.76
C TYR A 129 3.57 -11.31 -27.12
N ALA A 130 2.28 -11.63 -27.27
CA ALA A 130 1.52 -11.22 -28.44
C ALA A 130 1.47 -9.67 -28.53
N PRO A 131 1.17 -9.09 -29.71
CA PRO A 131 0.92 -7.66 -29.83
C PRO A 131 -0.07 -7.19 -28.74
N ASP A 132 0.26 -6.09 -28.08
CA ASP A 132 -0.51 -5.45 -27.00
C ASP A 132 -0.76 -6.27 -25.73
N GLU A 133 -0.35 -7.56 -25.65
CA GLU A 133 -0.55 -8.41 -24.47
C GLU A 133 0.04 -7.76 -23.19
N LEU A 134 1.23 -7.17 -23.29
CA LEU A 134 1.83 -6.45 -22.15
C LEU A 134 1.03 -5.22 -21.74
N ALA A 135 0.51 -4.46 -22.71
CA ALA A 135 -0.29 -3.28 -22.44
C ALA A 135 -1.61 -3.67 -21.76
N ASP A 136 -2.23 -4.77 -22.17
CA ASP A 136 -3.46 -5.28 -21.56
C ASP A 136 -3.23 -5.83 -20.14
N ILE A 137 -2.16 -6.62 -19.92
CA ILE A 137 -1.80 -7.15 -18.59
C ILE A 137 -1.52 -6.01 -17.59
N TRP A 138 -0.89 -4.93 -18.06
CA TRP A 138 -0.49 -3.77 -17.27
C TRP A 138 -1.37 -2.54 -17.51
N ARG A 139 -2.61 -2.75 -17.96
CA ARG A 139 -3.57 -1.66 -18.11
C ARG A 139 -4.05 -1.22 -16.75
N PHE A 140 -3.86 0.06 -16.44
CA PHE A 140 -4.36 0.67 -15.21
C PHE A 140 -5.69 1.37 -15.46
N TYR A 141 -6.43 1.67 -14.41
CA TYR A 141 -7.70 2.37 -14.50
C TYR A 141 -7.83 3.41 -13.40
N ASP A 142 -8.27 4.60 -13.76
CA ASP A 142 -8.55 5.66 -12.79
C ASP A 142 -9.70 5.28 -11.88
N THR A 143 -9.55 5.56 -10.58
CA THR A 143 -10.66 5.50 -9.63
C THR A 143 -11.75 6.48 -10.09
N PRO A 144 -13.02 6.04 -10.16
CA PRO A 144 -14.07 6.83 -10.79
C PRO A 144 -14.39 8.09 -9.99
N GLU A 145 -14.81 9.16 -10.69
CA GLU A 145 -15.22 10.42 -10.05
C GLU A 145 -16.47 10.25 -9.17
N ARG A 146 -17.40 9.39 -9.60
CA ARG A 146 -18.60 9.02 -8.86
C ARG A 146 -18.64 7.51 -8.71
N LEU A 147 -19.18 7.04 -7.59
CA LEU A 147 -19.30 5.60 -7.40
C LEU A 147 -20.24 5.00 -8.46
N PRO A 148 -20.06 3.72 -8.81
CA PRO A 148 -21.01 2.97 -9.62
C PRO A 148 -22.39 2.78 -8.95
N THR A 149 -22.53 3.20 -7.68
CA THR A 149 -23.74 3.03 -6.87
C THR A 149 -24.28 4.37 -6.39
N GLU A 150 -25.54 4.42 -5.94
CA GLU A 150 -26.13 5.62 -5.34
C GLU A 150 -25.68 5.89 -3.90
N ARG A 151 -24.85 5.01 -3.32
CA ARG A 151 -24.32 5.22 -1.96
C ARG A 151 -23.28 6.33 -1.97
N PRO A 152 -23.16 7.11 -0.88
CA PRO A 152 -22.06 8.06 -0.76
C PRO A 152 -20.73 7.30 -0.64
N ALA A 153 -19.66 7.88 -1.20
CA ALA A 153 -18.32 7.34 -1.02
C ALA A 153 -17.93 7.45 0.46
N ALA A 154 -17.08 6.54 0.91
CA ALA A 154 -16.39 6.74 2.16
C ALA A 154 -15.51 8.01 2.07
N LEU A 155 -15.45 8.77 3.17
CA LEU A 155 -14.56 9.94 3.27
C LEU A 155 -13.08 9.50 3.21
N ALA A 156 -12.77 8.42 3.91
CA ALA A 156 -11.46 7.78 3.94
C ALA A 156 -11.62 6.27 4.19
N VAL A 157 -10.72 5.47 3.62
CA VAL A 157 -10.63 4.03 3.85
C VAL A 157 -9.19 3.59 4.06
N SER A 158 -8.98 2.53 4.82
CA SER A 158 -7.71 1.79 4.84
C SER A 158 -7.83 0.54 3.99
N ILE A 159 -6.85 0.28 3.13
CA ILE A 159 -6.83 -0.88 2.22
C ILE A 159 -5.58 -1.72 2.43
N ASP A 160 -5.75 -3.03 2.35
CA ASP A 160 -4.67 -3.99 2.28
C ASP A 160 -5.07 -5.18 1.39
N CYS A 161 -4.13 -5.66 0.58
CA CYS A 161 -4.30 -6.80 -0.30
C CYS A 161 -3.27 -7.88 -0.01
N GLU A 162 -3.72 -9.13 -0.09
CA GLU A 162 -2.81 -10.25 -0.15
C GLU A 162 -2.53 -10.64 -1.59
N MET A 163 -1.27 -10.98 -1.88
CA MET A 163 -0.82 -11.33 -3.22
C MET A 163 -0.26 -12.74 -3.34
N GLY A 164 -0.66 -13.43 -4.40
CA GLY A 164 -0.06 -14.67 -4.87
C GLY A 164 0.85 -14.44 -6.08
N THR A 165 1.65 -15.44 -6.41
CA THR A 165 2.53 -15.43 -7.58
C THR A 165 1.92 -16.29 -8.69
N ALA A 166 1.64 -15.67 -9.83
CA ALA A 166 1.19 -16.34 -11.06
C ALA A 166 2.30 -17.24 -11.64
N VAL A 167 1.94 -18.19 -12.51
CA VAL A 167 2.92 -19.01 -13.27
C VAL A 167 3.82 -18.14 -14.14
N SER A 168 3.35 -16.97 -14.58
CA SER A 168 4.18 -15.98 -15.28
C SER A 168 5.26 -15.33 -14.41
N GLY A 169 5.16 -15.47 -13.09
CA GLY A 169 5.94 -14.75 -12.08
C GLY A 169 5.39 -13.38 -11.71
N ASP A 170 4.25 -12.98 -12.28
CA ASP A 170 3.55 -11.76 -11.87
C ASP A 170 2.84 -11.92 -10.53
N SER A 171 2.73 -10.82 -9.80
CA SER A 171 1.96 -10.75 -8.56
C SER A 171 0.49 -10.54 -8.91
N GLU A 172 -0.39 -11.32 -8.31
CA GLU A 172 -1.85 -11.24 -8.49
C GLU A 172 -2.54 -11.12 -7.14
N VAL A 173 -3.55 -10.26 -7.06
CA VAL A 173 -4.39 -10.12 -5.86
C VAL A 173 -5.15 -11.42 -5.59
N ILE A 174 -5.11 -11.88 -4.35
CA ILE A 174 -5.79 -13.11 -3.88
C ILE A 174 -6.67 -12.89 -2.66
N ARG A 175 -6.55 -11.73 -2.00
CA ARG A 175 -7.48 -11.21 -1.00
C ARG A 175 -7.45 -9.70 -1.05
N VAL A 176 -8.59 -9.06 -0.82
CA VAL A 176 -8.68 -7.61 -0.67
C VAL A 176 -9.51 -7.30 0.58
N SER A 177 -8.98 -6.41 1.41
CA SER A 177 -9.62 -5.91 2.62
C SER A 177 -9.69 -4.39 2.57
N VAL A 178 -10.87 -3.84 2.83
CA VAL A 178 -11.13 -2.40 2.91
C VAL A 178 -11.86 -2.12 4.22
N VAL A 179 -11.32 -1.22 5.00
CA VAL A 179 -11.84 -0.81 6.31
C VAL A 179 -12.22 0.68 6.25
N ASP A 180 -13.37 1.02 6.80
CA ASP A 180 -13.75 2.41 7.02
C ASP A 180 -12.77 3.06 7.99
N TYR A 181 -12.13 4.15 7.55
CA TYR A 181 -11.06 4.78 8.33
C TYR A 181 -11.57 5.38 9.64
N TYR A 182 -12.79 5.91 9.72
CA TYR A 182 -13.25 6.58 10.93
C TYR A 182 -13.83 5.60 11.93
N ASN A 183 -14.68 4.67 11.50
CA ASN A 183 -15.42 3.80 12.41
C ASN A 183 -14.88 2.37 12.50
N GLY A 184 -13.83 2.03 11.74
CA GLY A 184 -13.19 0.71 11.80
C GLY A 184 -14.07 -0.42 11.29
N ARG A 185 -15.18 -0.15 10.60
CA ARG A 185 -16.00 -1.23 10.02
C ARG A 185 -15.30 -1.83 8.80
N VAL A 186 -15.26 -3.15 8.73
CA VAL A 186 -14.83 -3.88 7.54
C VAL A 186 -15.88 -3.70 6.45
N LEU A 187 -15.53 -2.95 5.40
CA LEU A 187 -16.40 -2.66 4.25
C LEU A 187 -16.30 -3.76 3.19
N LEU A 188 -15.10 -4.32 3.01
CA LEU A 188 -14.81 -5.44 2.12
C LEU A 188 -13.77 -6.34 2.78
N ASP A 189 -14.00 -7.64 2.78
CA ASP A 189 -12.98 -8.67 3.07
C ASP A 189 -13.35 -9.91 2.27
N LYS A 190 -12.65 -10.11 1.15
CA LYS A 190 -12.94 -11.21 0.22
C LYS A 190 -11.66 -11.79 -0.36
N LEU A 191 -11.62 -13.12 -0.44
CA LEU A 191 -10.72 -13.81 -1.34
C LEU A 191 -11.04 -13.44 -2.79
N VAL A 192 -9.99 -13.32 -3.60
CA VAL A 192 -10.06 -13.05 -5.03
C VAL A 192 -9.49 -14.26 -5.76
N TYR A 193 -10.31 -14.93 -6.55
CA TYR A 193 -9.87 -16.04 -7.38
C TYR A 193 -9.25 -15.49 -8.68
N PRO A 194 -7.94 -15.68 -8.94
CA PRO A 194 -7.29 -15.06 -10.10
C PRO A 194 -7.74 -15.67 -11.43
N ASP A 195 -7.76 -14.85 -12.49
CA ASP A 195 -8.07 -15.29 -13.86
C ASP A 195 -6.92 -16.04 -14.53
N VAL A 196 -5.73 -15.97 -13.93
CA VAL A 196 -4.51 -16.58 -14.44
C VAL A 196 -4.08 -17.79 -13.59
N PRO A 197 -3.36 -18.76 -14.17
CA PRO A 197 -2.79 -19.87 -13.41
C PRO A 197 -1.82 -19.38 -12.33
N MET A 198 -2.01 -19.83 -11.10
CA MET A 198 -1.17 -19.49 -9.96
C MET A 198 -0.06 -20.53 -9.75
N ALA A 199 1.17 -20.06 -9.52
CA ALA A 199 2.27 -20.91 -9.08
C ALA A 199 2.17 -21.16 -7.57
N HIS A 200 2.06 -20.08 -6.78
CA HIS A 200 1.98 -20.14 -5.33
C HIS A 200 1.08 -19.04 -4.77
N TYR A 201 0.30 -19.33 -3.73
CA TYR A 201 -0.47 -18.31 -3.01
C TYR A 201 0.36 -17.56 -1.96
N ASN A 202 1.65 -17.87 -1.80
CA ASN A 202 2.52 -17.27 -0.79
C ASN A 202 1.99 -17.40 0.65
N THR A 203 1.32 -18.50 0.99
CA THR A 203 0.57 -18.71 2.25
C THR A 203 1.29 -18.30 3.55
N SER A 204 2.62 -18.45 3.61
CA SER A 204 3.41 -18.02 4.78
C SER A 204 3.39 -16.51 5.01
N TRP A 205 3.16 -15.74 3.95
CA TRP A 205 2.97 -14.30 3.95
C TRP A 205 1.48 -13.96 3.82
N SER A 206 0.77 -14.55 2.86
CA SER A 206 -0.61 -14.13 2.56
C SER A 206 -1.70 -14.64 3.49
N GLY A 207 -1.39 -15.66 4.31
CA GLY A 207 -2.42 -16.38 5.08
C GLY A 207 -3.39 -17.22 4.24
N VAL A 208 -3.36 -17.12 2.90
CA VAL A 208 -4.27 -17.84 2.00
C VAL A 208 -3.66 -19.16 1.53
N SER A 209 -4.28 -20.28 1.89
CA SER A 209 -3.87 -21.59 1.40
C SER A 209 -4.62 -22.01 0.12
N PHE A 210 -4.10 -23.01 -0.57
CA PHE A 210 -4.80 -23.64 -1.70
C PHE A 210 -6.17 -24.21 -1.27
N ARG A 211 -6.28 -24.70 -0.03
CA ARG A 211 -7.53 -25.24 0.52
C ARG A 211 -8.57 -24.15 0.69
N ASP A 212 -8.18 -22.99 1.20
CA ASP A 212 -9.07 -21.84 1.42
C ASP A 212 -9.61 -21.33 0.08
N MET A 213 -8.71 -21.07 -0.87
CA MET A 213 -9.09 -20.59 -2.20
C MET A 213 -9.96 -21.60 -2.95
N SER A 214 -9.61 -22.90 -2.89
CA SER A 214 -10.42 -23.95 -3.52
C SER A 214 -11.79 -24.10 -2.87
N GLY A 215 -11.87 -23.96 -1.54
CA GLY A 215 -13.11 -23.95 -0.78
C GLY A 215 -14.01 -22.80 -1.19
N ALA A 216 -13.47 -21.57 -1.18
CA ALA A 216 -14.20 -20.36 -1.54
C ALA A 216 -14.67 -20.39 -2.99
N ARG A 217 -13.84 -20.87 -3.93
CA ARG A 217 -14.24 -21.06 -5.33
C ARG A 217 -15.42 -22.03 -5.47
N ARG A 218 -15.36 -23.20 -4.81
CA ARG A 218 -16.46 -24.19 -4.86
C ARG A 218 -17.74 -23.65 -4.24
N ALA A 219 -17.63 -22.91 -3.14
CA ALA A 219 -18.74 -22.28 -2.45
C ALA A 219 -19.24 -20.99 -3.12
N ARG A 220 -18.53 -20.47 -4.14
CA ARG A 220 -18.77 -19.18 -4.80
C ARG A 220 -18.82 -17.99 -3.82
N THR A 221 -17.96 -18.01 -2.81
CA THR A 221 -17.86 -16.94 -1.79
C THR A 221 -16.71 -15.95 -2.03
N CYS A 222 -15.85 -16.23 -3.01
CA CYS A 222 -14.78 -15.35 -3.48
C CYS A 222 -15.25 -14.46 -4.64
N ILE A 223 -14.55 -13.34 -4.84
CA ILE A 223 -14.66 -12.53 -6.06
C ILE A 223 -13.87 -13.23 -7.18
N PHE A 224 -14.43 -13.31 -8.38
CA PHE A 224 -13.76 -13.93 -9.53
C PHE A 224 -13.05 -12.87 -10.35
N GLY A 225 -11.73 -12.89 -10.36
CA GLY A 225 -10.90 -12.03 -11.19
C GLY A 225 -10.59 -10.66 -10.58
N ARG A 226 -9.41 -10.13 -10.94
CA ARG A 226 -8.89 -8.85 -10.45
C ARG A 226 -9.81 -7.69 -10.80
N ASP A 227 -10.38 -7.69 -12.00
CA ASP A 227 -11.24 -6.60 -12.46
C ASP A 227 -12.52 -6.50 -11.62
N ASN A 228 -13.06 -7.63 -11.17
CA ASN A 228 -14.21 -7.64 -10.27
C ASN A 228 -13.82 -7.22 -8.85
N ALA A 229 -12.60 -7.55 -8.40
CA ALA A 229 -12.09 -7.06 -7.12
C ALA A 229 -11.92 -5.54 -7.15
N ARG A 230 -11.34 -4.98 -8.22
CA ARG A 230 -11.25 -3.53 -8.44
C ARG A 230 -12.63 -2.87 -8.45
N ARG A 231 -13.61 -3.45 -9.15
CA ARG A 231 -14.99 -2.94 -9.15
C ARG A 231 -15.61 -2.95 -7.75
N ALA A 232 -15.40 -4.00 -6.96
CA ALA A 232 -15.89 -4.06 -5.59
C ALA A 232 -15.27 -2.97 -4.70
N VAL A 233 -14.00 -2.63 -4.88
CA VAL A 233 -13.37 -1.49 -4.20
C VAL A 233 -13.98 -0.16 -4.64
N TRP A 234 -14.23 0.02 -5.94
CA TRP A 234 -14.88 1.23 -6.47
C TRP A 234 -16.36 1.38 -6.09
N GLU A 235 -17.01 0.35 -5.57
CA GLU A 235 -18.33 0.50 -4.93
C GLU A 235 -18.24 1.23 -3.58
N LEU A 236 -17.03 1.39 -3.02
CA LEU A 236 -16.77 1.98 -1.71
C LEU A 236 -16.05 3.34 -1.78
N ILE A 237 -15.19 3.52 -2.79
CA ILE A 237 -14.33 4.70 -2.92
C ILE A 237 -14.56 5.46 -4.23
N GLY A 238 -14.47 6.79 -4.16
CA GLY A 238 -14.41 7.68 -5.31
C GLY A 238 -13.05 8.36 -5.43
N ARG A 239 -12.90 9.23 -6.44
CA ARG A 239 -11.67 10.00 -6.68
C ARG A 239 -11.22 10.85 -5.48
N ASP A 240 -12.18 11.37 -4.70
CA ASP A 240 -11.94 12.26 -3.57
C ASP A 240 -11.91 11.56 -2.20
N THR A 241 -12.06 10.24 -2.16
CA THR A 241 -11.87 9.41 -0.96
C THR A 241 -10.38 9.34 -0.63
N VAL A 242 -9.99 9.56 0.63
CA VAL A 242 -8.60 9.32 1.05
C VAL A 242 -8.36 7.81 1.15
N VAL A 243 -7.42 7.27 0.38
CA VAL A 243 -6.98 5.87 0.49
C VAL A 243 -5.74 5.81 1.37
N VAL A 244 -5.86 5.10 2.48
CA VAL A 244 -4.81 4.89 3.48
C VAL A 244 -4.22 3.49 3.29
N GLY A 245 -2.90 3.37 3.36
CA GLY A 245 -2.21 2.08 3.29
C GLY A 245 -0.80 2.14 3.87
N HIS A 246 -0.11 0.99 3.84
CA HIS A 246 1.31 0.89 4.18
C HIS A 246 2.04 0.22 3.03
N ALA A 247 2.91 0.96 2.34
CA ALA A 247 3.46 0.53 1.05
C ALA A 247 2.33 0.23 0.02
N CYS A 248 1.31 1.10 -0.01
CA CYS A 248 0.04 0.91 -0.71
C CYS A 248 0.17 0.83 -2.24
N GLN A 249 1.33 1.20 -2.79
CA GLN A 249 1.65 1.00 -4.20
C GLN A 249 1.51 -0.47 -4.61
N ASN A 250 1.77 -1.42 -3.70
CA ASN A 250 1.66 -2.83 -4.01
C ASN A 250 0.20 -3.24 -4.23
N ASP A 251 -0.70 -2.77 -3.39
CA ASP A 251 -2.15 -3.02 -3.43
C ASP A 251 -2.77 -2.40 -4.67
N LEU A 252 -2.50 -1.11 -4.91
CA LEU A 252 -3.01 -0.40 -6.08
C LEU A 252 -2.47 -1.01 -7.38
N ASN A 253 -1.21 -1.47 -7.41
CA ASN A 253 -0.65 -2.19 -8.54
C ASN A 253 -1.31 -3.55 -8.76
N ALA A 254 -1.59 -4.29 -7.69
CA ALA A 254 -2.26 -5.59 -7.75
C ALA A 254 -3.71 -5.48 -8.24
N LEU A 255 -4.40 -4.37 -7.93
CA LEU A 255 -5.74 -4.05 -8.40
C LEU A 255 -5.76 -3.35 -9.78
N ARG A 256 -4.60 -2.85 -10.25
CA ARG A 256 -4.46 -2.01 -11.45
C ARG A 256 -5.24 -0.68 -11.36
N MET A 257 -5.15 -0.02 -10.21
CA MET A 257 -5.86 1.23 -9.92
C MET A 257 -4.90 2.43 -9.94
N LEU A 258 -5.36 3.53 -10.51
CA LEU A 258 -4.76 4.87 -10.35
C LEU A 258 -5.66 5.66 -9.41
N HIS A 259 -5.15 6.00 -8.23
CA HIS A 259 -5.90 6.76 -7.24
C HIS A 259 -5.09 8.00 -6.83
N PRO A 260 -5.69 9.22 -6.86
CA PRO A 260 -4.92 10.44 -6.68
C PRO A 260 -4.70 10.85 -5.22
N LEU A 261 -5.53 10.36 -4.27
CA LEU A 261 -5.53 10.84 -2.90
C LEU A 261 -5.10 9.73 -1.93
N VAL A 262 -3.79 9.49 -1.87
CA VAL A 262 -3.19 8.41 -1.06
C VAL A 262 -2.45 8.98 0.15
N VAL A 263 -2.66 8.39 1.32
CA VAL A 263 -1.81 8.58 2.50
C VAL A 263 -1.13 7.24 2.81
N ASP A 264 0.20 7.21 2.77
CA ASP A 264 0.98 6.00 3.01
C ASP A 264 1.80 6.13 4.30
N THR A 265 1.51 5.27 5.28
CA THR A 265 2.16 5.31 6.59
C THR A 265 3.65 5.00 6.55
N GLN A 266 4.12 4.20 5.58
CA GLN A 266 5.55 3.95 5.39
C GLN A 266 6.28 5.20 4.92
N ILE A 267 5.68 5.89 3.94
CA ILE A 267 6.25 7.10 3.35
C ILE A 267 6.29 8.21 4.40
N TYR A 268 5.17 8.42 5.10
CA TYR A 268 5.05 9.46 6.12
C TYR A 268 6.09 9.27 7.23
N GLU A 269 6.22 8.07 7.79
CA GLU A 269 7.22 7.80 8.83
C GLU A 269 8.65 8.03 8.31
N ASN A 270 8.93 7.63 7.07
CA ASN A 270 10.25 7.86 6.49
C ASN A 270 10.57 9.35 6.34
N GLN A 271 9.61 10.16 5.89
CA GLN A 271 9.79 11.61 5.82
C GLN A 271 10.08 12.20 7.20
N LYS A 272 9.27 11.83 8.21
CA LYS A 272 9.45 12.28 9.59
C LYS A 272 10.84 11.91 10.14
N ARG A 273 11.32 10.70 9.84
CA ARG A 273 12.67 10.25 10.23
C ARG A 273 13.76 11.04 9.51
N THR A 274 13.64 11.25 8.20
CA THR A 274 14.61 12.03 7.42
C THR A 274 14.67 13.48 7.90
N GLU A 275 13.54 14.10 8.21
CA GLU A 275 13.46 15.45 8.75
C GLU A 275 14.10 15.55 10.14
N ALA A 276 13.81 14.58 11.02
CA ALA A 276 14.45 14.51 12.33
C ALA A 276 15.98 14.34 12.25
N THR A 277 16.47 13.47 11.34
CA THR A 277 17.90 13.30 11.10
C THR A 277 18.54 14.62 10.63
N ARG A 278 17.94 15.30 9.65
CA ARG A 278 18.45 16.59 9.15
C ARG A 278 18.44 17.67 10.22
N ALA A 279 17.38 17.77 11.01
CA ALA A 279 17.30 18.75 12.10
C ALA A 279 18.40 18.53 13.15
N TYR A 280 18.68 17.25 13.47
CA TYR A 280 19.77 16.89 14.38
C TYR A 280 21.15 17.24 13.80
N GLU A 281 21.40 16.94 12.52
CA GLU A 281 22.65 17.32 11.84
C GLU A 281 22.86 18.84 11.84
N MET A 282 21.81 19.63 11.53
CA MET A 282 21.87 21.09 11.57
C MET A 282 22.17 21.63 12.98
N ALA A 283 21.65 20.97 14.03
CA ALA A 283 21.95 21.33 15.41
C ALA A 283 23.41 21.03 15.78
N LEU A 284 23.92 19.87 15.39
CA LEU A 284 25.34 19.51 15.60
C LEU A 284 26.29 20.45 14.87
N GLU A 285 25.97 20.84 13.64
CA GLU A 285 26.76 21.81 12.87
C GLU A 285 26.78 23.18 13.55
N ARG A 286 25.61 23.65 14.04
CA ARG A 286 25.49 24.92 14.78
C ARG A 286 26.36 24.94 16.05
N ASP A 287 26.42 23.84 16.76
CA ASP A 287 27.18 23.72 18.01
C ASP A 287 28.67 23.38 17.78
N GLY A 288 29.09 23.23 16.52
CA GLY A 288 30.48 22.89 16.16
C GLY A 288 30.87 21.46 16.56
N LEU A 289 29.88 20.58 16.74
CA LEU A 289 30.04 19.20 17.19
C LEU A 289 29.97 18.17 16.05
N LEU A 290 29.70 18.61 14.82
CA LEU A 290 29.67 17.73 13.65
C LEU A 290 31.10 17.29 13.29
N GLY A 291 31.46 16.03 13.59
CA GLY A 291 32.71 15.43 13.16
C GLY A 291 32.72 15.04 11.67
N GLU A 292 33.87 14.60 11.14
CA GLU A 292 33.99 14.09 9.75
C GLU A 292 33.20 12.78 9.49
N GLU A 293 32.78 12.08 10.54
CA GLU A 293 31.90 10.91 10.42
C GLU A 293 30.47 11.37 10.10
N GLN A 294 30.09 11.25 8.83
CA GLN A 294 28.70 11.38 8.39
C GLN A 294 27.85 10.33 9.13
N LEU A 295 26.85 10.78 9.89
CA LEU A 295 25.78 9.89 10.36
C LEU A 295 25.20 9.23 9.11
N GLU A 296 25.22 7.89 9.06
CA GLU A 296 24.60 7.19 7.95
C GLU A 296 23.13 7.58 7.90
N ALA A 297 22.75 8.33 6.86
CA ALA A 297 21.35 8.64 6.60
C ALA A 297 20.59 7.31 6.62
N PRO A 298 19.44 7.24 7.31
CA PRO A 298 18.67 6.01 7.35
C PRO A 298 18.42 5.55 5.92
N ASP A 299 18.72 4.28 5.62
CA ASP A 299 18.55 3.70 4.28
C ASP A 299 17.16 4.08 3.73
N GLU A 300 17.12 5.06 2.82
CA GLU A 300 15.88 5.60 2.24
C GLU A 300 15.08 4.51 1.52
N THR A 301 15.71 3.37 1.22
CA THR A 301 15.15 2.30 0.42
C THR A 301 14.27 1.34 1.21
N TYR A 302 14.38 1.28 2.55
CA TYR A 302 13.60 0.37 3.39
C TYR A 302 13.13 1.06 4.67
N GLY A 303 11.95 1.67 4.61
CA GLY A 303 11.27 2.20 5.80
C GLY A 303 10.89 1.11 6.80
N LEU A 304 10.53 1.52 8.01
CA LEU A 304 10.03 0.60 9.04
C LEU A 304 8.83 -0.18 8.50
N GLY A 305 8.81 -1.49 8.71
CA GLY A 305 7.68 -2.32 8.32
C GLY A 305 6.45 -2.03 9.19
N LEU A 306 5.26 -2.35 8.69
CA LEU A 306 4.01 -2.15 9.42
C LEU A 306 4.05 -2.75 10.84
N LYS A 307 4.66 -3.93 10.98
CA LYS A 307 4.86 -4.60 12.27
C LYS A 307 5.68 -3.76 13.25
N ASP A 308 6.74 -3.11 12.78
CA ASP A 308 7.59 -2.27 13.62
C ASP A 308 6.85 -1.00 14.04
N LEU A 309 6.07 -0.41 13.12
CA LEU A 309 5.21 0.75 13.41
C LEU A 309 4.11 0.41 14.42
N ALA A 310 3.46 -0.74 14.27
CA ALA A 310 2.41 -1.19 15.19
C ALA A 310 2.96 -1.38 16.61
N VAL A 311 4.17 -1.91 16.76
CA VAL A 311 4.84 -2.02 18.07
C VAL A 311 5.23 -0.64 18.61
N LYS A 312 5.78 0.23 17.76
CA LYS A 312 6.26 1.56 18.14
C LYS A 312 5.13 2.49 18.60
N TYR A 313 4.06 2.59 17.81
CA TYR A 313 3.01 3.58 18.00
C TYR A 313 1.76 3.04 18.69
N LEU A 314 1.43 1.75 18.51
CA LEU A 314 0.22 1.16 19.07
C LEU A 314 0.49 0.18 20.21
N HIS A 315 1.77 -0.13 20.48
CA HIS A 315 2.18 -1.21 21.38
C HIS A 315 1.50 -2.55 21.06
N ARG A 316 1.20 -2.80 19.78
CA ARG A 316 0.46 -3.97 19.28
C ARG A 316 1.38 -4.88 18.49
N VAL A 317 1.31 -6.18 18.75
CA VAL A 317 1.99 -7.20 17.94
C VAL A 317 1.02 -7.74 16.92
N ILE A 318 1.31 -7.51 15.64
CA ILE A 318 0.58 -8.03 14.49
C ILE A 318 1.44 -9.05 13.72
N GLN A 319 0.86 -9.76 12.75
CA GLN A 319 1.58 -10.70 11.88
C GLN A 319 2.40 -11.73 12.71
N THR A 320 1.72 -12.41 13.62
CA THR A 320 2.36 -13.37 14.55
C THR A 320 2.92 -14.58 13.78
N LYS A 321 4.17 -14.94 14.08
CA LYS A 321 4.90 -16.00 13.35
C LYS A 321 4.11 -17.31 13.30
N GLY A 322 4.02 -17.91 12.11
CA GLY A 322 3.39 -19.22 11.90
C GLY A 322 1.92 -19.17 11.49
N ARG A 323 1.28 -18.01 11.61
CA ARG A 323 0.08 -17.66 10.85
C ARG A 323 0.52 -16.69 9.75
N GLY A 324 0.05 -16.87 8.51
CA GLY A 324 0.27 -15.84 7.50
C GLY A 324 -0.38 -14.52 7.92
N HIS A 325 -0.16 -13.47 7.15
CA HIS A 325 -0.74 -12.17 7.43
C HIS A 325 -2.26 -12.21 7.26
N ASP A 326 -2.92 -11.27 7.92
CA ASP A 326 -4.35 -11.06 7.80
C ASP A 326 -4.57 -9.61 7.35
N SER A 327 -4.85 -9.43 6.06
CA SER A 327 -5.15 -8.11 5.49
C SER A 327 -6.13 -7.23 6.28
N VAL A 328 -7.08 -7.80 7.05
CA VAL A 328 -7.94 -6.98 7.91
C VAL A 328 -7.17 -6.44 9.13
N GLU A 329 -6.33 -7.26 9.77
CA GLU A 329 -5.44 -6.84 10.85
C GLU A 329 -4.49 -5.75 10.36
N ASP A 330 -3.92 -5.92 9.17
CA ASP A 330 -2.96 -4.99 8.59
C ASP A 330 -3.64 -3.66 8.18
N ALA A 331 -4.82 -3.70 7.57
CA ALA A 331 -5.60 -2.49 7.27
C ALA A 331 -6.02 -1.74 8.54
N MET A 332 -6.41 -2.45 9.61
CA MET A 332 -6.73 -1.84 10.91
C MET A 332 -5.50 -1.23 11.58
N ALA A 333 -4.38 -1.95 11.61
CA ALA A 333 -3.14 -1.43 12.19
C ALA A 333 -2.67 -0.17 11.44
N THR A 334 -2.71 -0.19 10.11
CA THR A 334 -2.38 0.97 9.28
C THR A 334 -3.28 2.18 9.60
N ARG A 335 -4.59 1.95 9.69
CA ARG A 335 -5.57 2.96 10.08
C ARG A 335 -5.22 3.57 11.44
N ASP A 336 -4.99 2.72 12.43
CA ASP A 336 -4.73 3.13 13.81
C ASP A 336 -3.40 3.88 13.94
N ILE A 337 -2.35 3.46 13.22
CA ILE A 337 -1.07 4.18 13.13
C ILE A 337 -1.29 5.57 12.54
N LEU A 338 -2.02 5.68 11.43
CA LEU A 338 -2.27 6.98 10.82
C LEU A 338 -3.09 7.89 11.74
N HIS A 339 -4.00 7.36 12.55
CA HIS A 339 -4.70 8.15 13.55
C HIS A 339 -3.74 8.83 14.52
N VAL A 340 -2.74 8.09 15.05
CA VAL A 340 -1.69 8.67 15.90
C VAL A 340 -0.96 9.81 15.19
N PHE A 341 -0.60 9.62 13.92
CA PHE A 341 0.08 10.67 13.15
C PHE A 341 -0.80 11.91 12.95
N VAL A 342 -2.08 11.74 12.61
CA VAL A 342 -3.02 12.86 12.46
C VAL A 342 -3.18 13.62 13.77
N THR A 343 -3.29 12.92 14.91
CA THR A 343 -3.40 13.58 16.21
C THR A 343 -2.14 14.34 16.57
N GLU A 344 -0.96 13.79 16.30
CA GLU A 344 0.32 14.48 16.52
C GLU A 344 0.45 15.74 15.64
N GLU A 345 0.02 15.68 14.37
CA GLU A 345 -0.01 16.85 13.48
C GLU A 345 -0.93 17.96 13.97
N ILE A 346 -2.12 17.60 14.46
CA ILE A 346 -3.08 18.56 15.02
C ILE A 346 -2.51 19.21 16.28
N GLU A 347 -1.89 18.43 17.17
CA GLU A 347 -1.26 18.94 18.39
C GLU A 347 -0.07 19.85 18.07
N GLN A 348 0.80 19.46 17.14
CA GLN A 348 1.94 20.26 16.73
C GLN A 348 1.50 21.60 16.13
N LYS A 349 0.47 21.59 15.28
CA LYS A 349 -0.07 22.81 14.69
C LYS A 349 -0.59 23.79 15.73
N LYS A 350 -1.24 23.31 16.80
CA LYS A 350 -1.71 24.14 17.92
C LYS A 350 -0.53 24.80 18.64
N VAL A 351 0.54 24.05 18.88
CA VAL A 351 1.77 24.58 19.48
C VAL A 351 2.39 25.66 18.57
N ASP A 352 2.47 25.41 17.27
CA ASP A 352 3.07 26.36 16.31
C ASP A 352 2.24 27.66 16.19
N ASP A 353 0.91 27.55 16.22
CA ASP A 353 0.00 28.70 16.22
C ASP A 353 0.16 29.53 17.51
N GLU A 354 0.21 28.90 18.69
CA GLU A 354 0.44 29.57 19.98
C GLU A 354 1.79 30.31 20.02
N VAL A 355 2.87 29.66 19.56
CA VAL A 355 4.21 30.27 19.49
C VAL A 355 4.22 31.46 18.52
N SER A 356 3.54 31.33 17.39
CA SER A 356 3.42 32.39 16.39
C SER A 356 2.69 33.62 16.95
N GLU A 357 1.60 33.42 17.68
CA GLU A 357 0.87 34.48 18.37
C GLU A 357 1.73 35.17 19.44
N GLU A 358 2.49 34.41 20.23
CA GLU A 358 3.38 34.97 21.26
C GLU A 358 4.51 35.82 20.64
N LEU A 359 5.11 35.34 19.54
CA LEU A 359 6.13 36.07 18.80
C LEU A 359 5.58 37.37 18.17
N LEU A 360 4.37 37.32 17.59
CA LEU A 360 3.67 38.49 17.06
C LEU A 360 3.42 39.53 18.16
N ALA A 361 2.97 39.10 19.34
CA ALA A 361 2.75 39.99 20.48
C ALA A 361 4.06 40.64 20.97
N LYS A 362 5.16 39.87 21.06
CA LYS A 362 6.48 40.39 21.41
C LYS A 362 6.98 41.43 20.40
N TRP A 363 6.81 41.17 19.11
CA TRP A 363 7.21 42.11 18.05
C TRP A 363 6.40 43.40 18.09
N GLN A 364 5.08 43.32 18.27
CA GLN A 364 4.22 44.50 18.40
C GLN A 364 4.62 45.36 19.61
N ASN A 365 4.92 44.74 20.76
CA ASN A 365 5.39 45.46 21.94
C ASN A 365 6.74 46.15 21.70
N LEU A 366 7.71 45.46 21.09
CA LEU A 366 9.01 46.05 20.74
C LEU A 366 8.86 47.25 19.79
N ARG A 367 7.96 47.15 18.81
CA ARG A 367 7.69 48.24 17.87
C ARG A 367 7.04 49.45 18.55
N ILE A 368 6.06 49.25 19.43
CA ILE A 368 5.45 50.33 20.23
C ILE A 368 6.52 51.03 21.09
N THR A 369 7.41 50.27 21.74
CA THR A 369 8.49 50.86 22.54
C THR A 369 9.52 51.62 21.71
N ALA A 370 9.75 51.22 20.46
CA ALA A 370 10.67 51.90 19.54
C ALA A 370 10.07 53.15 18.90
N GLU A 371 8.74 53.22 18.72
CA GLU A 371 8.02 54.42 18.23
C GLU A 371 7.79 55.47 19.35
N ALA A 372 7.88 55.06 20.63
CA ALA A 372 7.71 55.92 21.80
C ALA A 372 9.02 56.53 22.34
N ALA A 373 10.18 56.13 21.78
CA ALA A 373 11.52 56.65 22.08
C ALA A 373 11.98 57.58 20.97
#